data_AF-A0A4R5WHG4-F1
#
_entry.id   AF-A0A4R5WHG4-F1
#
_cell.length_a   1.000
_cell.length_b   1.000
_cell.length_c   1.000
_cell.angle_alpha   90.00
_cell.angle_beta   90.00
_cell.angle_gamma   90.00
#
_symmetry.space_group_name_H-M   'P 1'
#
loop_
_entity.id
_entity.type
_entity.pdbx_description
1 polymer ?
#
loop_
_entity_poly.entity_id
_entity_poly.type
_entity_poly.pdbx_seq_one_letter_code
_entity_poly.pdbx_strand_id
1 'polypeptide(L)'
;MTDTWAVFEPPDQDQVARYADDLVRRSSLVRRDGWDEYRHVWSCGEVIGTALILDDDAEIQLCGETTNSALERWAFDLWGVTGGQSDADAGLQRTRAWFDSIRTAR
;
A
#
# COMPACT_ATOMS: atom_id res chain seq x y z
N MET A 1 0.11 24.95 -21.89
CA MET A 1 0.77 24.66 -20.60
C MET A 1 -0.04 23.55 -19.96
N THR A 2 0.47 22.33 -19.99
CA THR A 2 -0.15 21.19 -19.29
C THR A 2 0.15 21.32 -17.81
N ASP A 3 -0.89 21.34 -16.98
CA ASP A 3 -0.81 21.36 -15.52
C ASP A 3 0.04 20.19 -15.03
N THR A 4 1.32 20.46 -14.79
CA THR A 4 2.30 19.48 -14.29
C THR A 4 1.99 19.11 -12.83
N TRP A 5 1.01 19.78 -12.20
CA TRP A 5 0.61 19.61 -10.82
C TRP A 5 -0.36 18.45 -10.56
N ALA A 6 -1.06 17.96 -11.59
CA ALA A 6 -2.03 16.86 -11.45
C ALA A 6 -1.39 15.53 -10.98
N VAL A 7 -0.06 15.40 -11.10
CA VAL A 7 0.68 14.21 -10.64
C VAL A 7 0.69 14.06 -9.11
N PHE A 8 0.39 15.13 -8.36
CA PHE A 8 0.37 15.14 -6.90
C PHE A 8 -1.05 15.20 -6.30
N GLU A 9 -2.08 15.23 -7.15
CA GLU A 9 -3.45 15.11 -6.67
C GLU A 9 -3.70 13.70 -6.13
N PRO A 10 -4.46 13.58 -5.02
CA PRO A 10 -4.85 12.27 -4.53
C PRO A 10 -5.56 11.48 -5.63
N PRO A 11 -5.36 10.15 -5.69
CA PRO A 11 -6.15 9.30 -6.57
C PRO A 11 -7.64 9.46 -6.28
N ASP A 12 -8.47 9.31 -7.32
CA ASP A 12 -9.91 9.21 -7.13
C ASP A 12 -10.31 7.92 -6.41
N GLN A 13 -11.58 7.82 -6.03
CA GLN A 13 -12.08 6.66 -5.29
C GLN A 13 -11.99 5.35 -6.09
N ASP A 14 -12.13 5.40 -7.42
CA ASP A 14 -12.03 4.22 -8.27
C ASP A 14 -10.60 3.70 -8.33
N GLN A 15 -9.62 4.59 -8.37
CA GLN A 15 -8.20 4.27 -8.29
C GLN A 15 -7.84 3.64 -6.94
N VAL A 16 -8.34 4.21 -5.83
CA VAL A 16 -8.15 3.63 -4.49
C VAL A 16 -8.79 2.24 -4.38
N ALA A 17 -9.98 2.04 -4.95
CA ALA A 17 -10.64 0.74 -4.97
C ALA A 17 -9.85 -0.29 -5.78
N ARG A 18 -9.28 0.10 -6.92
CA ARG A 18 -8.41 -0.77 -7.74
C ARG A 18 -7.17 -1.21 -6.96
N TYR A 19 -6.56 -0.33 -6.16
CA TYR A 19 -5.45 -0.74 -5.29
C TYR A 19 -5.87 -1.81 -4.28
N ALA A 20 -7.05 -1.67 -3.66
CA ALA A 20 -7.56 -2.67 -2.74
C ALA A 20 -7.76 -4.03 -3.42
N ASP A 21 -8.44 -4.06 -4.57
CA ASP A 21 -8.68 -5.29 -5.34
C ASP A 21 -7.38 -5.96 -5.79
N ASP A 22 -6.40 -5.16 -6.23
CA ASP A 22 -5.10 -5.61 -6.67
C ASP A 22 -4.30 -6.28 -5.54
N LEU A 23 -4.31 -5.68 -4.35
CA LEU A 23 -3.71 -6.23 -3.14
C LEU A 23 -4.44 -7.51 -2.67
N VAL A 24 -5.78 -7.57 -2.81
CA VAL A 24 -6.57 -8.78 -2.53
C VAL A 24 -6.16 -9.95 -3.40
N ARG A 25 -5.98 -9.69 -4.69
CA ARG A 25 -5.52 -10.68 -5.63
C ARG A 25 -4.10 -11.16 -5.30
N ARG A 26 -3.17 -10.24 -5.04
CA ARG A 26 -1.74 -10.57 -4.77
C ARG A 26 -1.55 -11.35 -3.48
N SER A 27 -2.20 -10.93 -2.41
CA SER A 27 -2.15 -11.68 -1.14
C SER A 27 -2.71 -13.10 -1.26
N SER A 28 -3.72 -13.32 -2.10
CA SER A 28 -4.22 -14.67 -2.40
C SER A 28 -3.18 -15.51 -3.16
N LEU A 29 -2.43 -14.90 -4.08
CA LEU A 29 -1.33 -15.56 -4.80
C LEU A 29 -0.18 -15.93 -3.86
N VAL A 30 0.27 -15.01 -3.01
CA VAL A 30 1.34 -15.27 -2.03
C VAL A 30 0.95 -16.35 -1.03
N ARG A 31 -0.30 -16.36 -0.55
CA ARG A 31 -0.79 -17.45 0.33
C ARG A 31 -0.75 -18.82 -0.34
N ARG A 32 -0.89 -18.88 -1.67
CA ARG A 32 -0.89 -20.13 -2.44
C ARG A 32 0.52 -20.61 -2.78
N ASP A 33 1.38 -19.70 -3.24
CA ASP A 33 2.66 -20.06 -3.87
C ASP A 33 3.90 -19.60 -3.07
N GLY A 34 3.71 -18.80 -2.01
CA GLY A 34 4.79 -18.13 -1.31
C GLY A 34 5.30 -16.87 -2.05
N TRP A 35 6.35 -16.25 -1.51
CA TRP A 35 6.91 -15.01 -2.03
C TRP A 35 7.91 -15.18 -3.17
N ASP A 36 8.60 -16.32 -3.25
CA ASP A 36 9.76 -16.50 -4.13
C ASP A 36 9.43 -16.29 -5.62
N GLU A 37 8.21 -16.66 -6.03
CA GLU A 37 7.71 -16.47 -7.40
C GLU A 37 7.44 -15.00 -7.76
N TYR A 38 7.28 -14.13 -6.76
CA TYR A 38 6.73 -12.79 -6.94
C TYR A 38 7.68 -11.66 -6.53
N ARG A 39 8.52 -11.88 -5.52
CA ARG A 39 9.33 -10.81 -4.88
C ARG A 39 10.31 -10.10 -5.82
N HIS A 40 10.73 -10.77 -6.90
CA HIS A 40 11.66 -10.23 -7.90
C HIS A 40 10.96 -9.81 -9.20
N VAL A 41 9.64 -9.99 -9.28
CA VAL A 41 8.82 -9.69 -10.46
C VAL A 41 7.91 -8.50 -10.21
N TRP A 42 7.35 -8.40 -9.01
CA TRP A 42 6.52 -7.27 -8.60
C TRP A 42 7.38 -6.06 -8.25
N SER A 43 6.79 -4.88 -8.43
CA SER A 43 7.37 -3.64 -7.93
C SER A 43 7.45 -3.64 -6.41
N CYS A 44 8.37 -2.83 -5.88
CA CYS A 44 8.56 -2.68 -4.44
C CYS A 44 7.26 -2.31 -3.72
N GLY A 45 6.45 -1.39 -4.28
CA GLY A 45 5.17 -1.00 -3.70
C GLY A 45 4.14 -2.13 -3.64
N GLU A 46 4.09 -2.97 -4.67
CA GLU A 46 3.20 -4.14 -4.71
C GLU A 46 3.61 -5.21 -3.69
N VAL A 47 4.91 -5.45 -3.52
CA VAL A 47 5.43 -6.36 -2.48
C VAL A 47 5.10 -5.81 -1.09
N ILE A 48 5.47 -4.56 -0.80
CA ILE A 48 5.24 -3.91 0.49
C ILE A 48 3.74 -3.88 0.84
N GLY A 49 2.89 -3.45 -0.09
CA GLY A 49 1.44 -3.40 0.14
C GLY A 49 0.85 -4.78 0.40
N THR A 50 1.33 -5.81 -0.31
CA THR A 50 0.87 -7.17 -0.10
C THR A 50 1.36 -7.73 1.24
N ALA A 51 2.60 -7.43 1.64
CA ALA A 51 3.15 -7.81 2.94
C ALA A 51 2.40 -7.14 4.10
N LEU A 52 2.04 -5.85 3.97
CA LEU A 52 1.16 -5.16 4.92
C LEU A 52 -0.17 -5.90 5.08
N ILE A 53 -0.83 -6.27 3.97
CA ILE A 53 -2.10 -7.03 4.01
C ILE A 53 -1.97 -8.39 4.71
N LEU A 54 -0.81 -9.04 4.58
CA LEU A 54 -0.56 -10.35 5.16
C LEU A 54 -0.02 -10.29 6.60
N ASP A 55 0.23 -9.08 7.13
CA ASP A 55 0.95 -8.83 8.38
C ASP A 55 2.31 -9.57 8.41
N ASP A 56 3.01 -9.58 7.26
CA ASP A 56 4.30 -10.23 7.08
C ASP A 56 5.46 -9.26 7.30
N ASP A 57 5.77 -8.99 8.58
CA ASP A 57 6.85 -8.07 8.96
C ASP A 57 8.23 -8.52 8.48
N ALA A 58 8.45 -9.83 8.27
CA ALA A 58 9.71 -10.34 7.76
C ALA A 58 9.93 -9.91 6.31
N GLU A 59 8.90 -9.99 5.46
CA GLU A 59 8.99 -9.51 4.08
C GLU A 59 9.14 -7.99 4.01
N ILE A 60 8.46 -7.23 4.89
CA ILE A 60 8.63 -5.77 4.99
C ILE A 60 10.10 -5.42 5.32
N GLN A 61 10.71 -6.13 6.27
CA GLN A 61 12.12 -5.94 6.62
C GLN A 61 13.07 -6.33 5.49
N LEU A 62 12.74 -7.36 4.70
CA LEU A 62 13.53 -7.74 3.51
C LEU A 62 13.50 -6.67 2.43
N CYS A 63 12.42 -5.88 2.35
CA CYS A 63 12.36 -4.68 1.51
C CYS A 63 13.14 -3.48 2.09
N GLY A 64 13.73 -3.60 3.28
CA GLY A 64 14.45 -2.52 3.96
C GLY A 64 13.53 -1.53 4.67
N GLU A 65 12.26 -1.88 4.88
CA GLU A 65 11.25 -1.02 5.47
C GLU A 65 10.88 -1.46 6.89
N THR A 66 10.23 -0.56 7.62
CA THR A 66 9.45 -0.89 8.81
C THR A 66 7.97 -0.86 8.44
N THR A 67 7.10 -1.48 9.24
CA THR A 67 5.65 -1.36 9.04
C THR A 67 5.20 0.10 9.00
N ASN A 68 5.83 0.99 9.77
CA ASN A 68 5.47 2.41 9.80
C ASN A 68 5.90 3.16 8.53
N SER A 69 7.13 2.96 8.05
CA SER A 69 7.60 3.61 6.81
C SER A 69 6.90 3.05 5.57
N ALA A 70 6.56 1.76 5.59
CA ALA A 70 5.70 1.13 4.59
C ALA A 70 4.30 1.77 4.53
N LEU A 71 3.65 1.95 5.69
CA LEU A 71 2.36 2.63 5.79
C LEU A 71 2.45 4.11 5.38
N GLU A 72 3.53 4.80 5.74
CA GLU A 72 3.76 6.20 5.36
C GLU A 72 3.83 6.36 3.84
N ARG A 73 4.60 5.51 3.15
CA ARG A 73 4.63 5.48 1.68
C ARG A 73 3.23 5.32 1.10
N TRP A 74 2.45 4.37 1.61
CA TRP A 74 1.08 4.14 1.16
C TRP A 74 0.13 5.31 1.49
N ALA A 75 0.37 6.07 2.56
CA ALA A 75 -0.43 7.26 2.84
C ALA A 75 -0.30 8.30 1.72
N PHE A 76 0.90 8.49 1.17
CA PHE A 76 1.12 9.37 0.03
C PHE A 76 0.54 8.81 -1.27
N ASP A 77 0.67 7.50 -1.50
CA ASP A 77 0.09 6.84 -2.68
C ASP A 77 -1.45 6.88 -2.66
N LEU A 78 -2.09 6.81 -1.48
CA LEU A 78 -3.56 6.80 -1.33
C LEU A 78 -4.16 8.20 -1.23
N TRP A 79 -3.49 9.14 -0.58
CA TRP A 79 -4.06 10.44 -0.20
C TRP A 79 -3.35 11.63 -0.83
N GLY A 80 -2.42 11.40 -1.74
CA GLY A 80 -1.60 12.44 -2.36
C GLY A 80 -0.66 13.11 -1.35
N VAL A 81 0.05 14.16 -1.79
CA VAL A 81 1.07 14.80 -0.94
C VAL A 81 0.47 15.42 0.33
N THR A 82 -0.56 16.26 0.19
CA THR A 82 -1.17 16.95 1.33
C THR A 82 -1.91 16.00 2.25
N GLY A 83 -2.67 15.06 1.70
CA GLY A 83 -3.43 14.09 2.50
C GLY A 83 -2.52 13.08 3.18
N GLY A 84 -1.47 12.64 2.50
CA GLY A 84 -0.46 11.73 3.03
C GLY A 84 0.29 12.33 4.21
N GLN A 85 0.76 13.59 4.09
CA GLN A 85 1.42 14.29 5.18
C GLN A 85 0.50 14.47 6.39
N SER A 86 -0.76 14.87 6.16
CA SER A 86 -1.74 15.03 7.23
C SER A 86 -2.02 13.71 7.97
N ASP A 87 -2.11 12.59 7.23
CA ASP A 87 -2.26 11.27 7.86
C ASP A 87 -0.99 10.84 8.61
N ALA A 88 0.20 11.09 8.06
CA ALA A 88 1.48 10.81 8.72
C ALA A 88 1.61 11.59 10.04
N ASP A 89 1.30 12.89 10.04
CA ASP A 89 1.29 13.74 11.23
C ASP A 89 0.29 13.25 12.29
N ALA A 90 -0.81 12.62 11.85
CA ALA A 90 -1.82 12.00 12.70
C ALA A 90 -1.49 10.56 13.15
N GLY A 91 -0.33 10.02 12.79
CA GLY A 91 0.09 8.65 13.14
C GLY A 91 -0.45 7.56 12.20
N LEU A 92 -0.75 7.92 10.95
CA LEU A 92 -1.19 7.04 9.85
C LEU A 92 -2.53 6.36 10.10
N GLN A 93 -3.42 6.98 10.87
CA GLN A 93 -4.68 6.37 11.30
C GLN A 93 -5.59 6.01 10.12
N ARG A 94 -5.68 6.87 9.11
CA ARG A 94 -6.52 6.64 7.92
C ARG A 94 -5.95 5.50 7.07
N THR A 95 -4.64 5.48 6.87
CA THR A 95 -3.98 4.42 6.09
C THR A 95 -4.08 3.07 6.79
N ARG A 96 -3.88 3.02 8.11
CA ARG A 96 -4.10 1.81 8.93
C ARG A 96 -5.52 1.30 8.79
N ALA A 97 -6.51 2.18 8.98
CA ALA A 97 -7.93 1.82 8.84
C ALA A 97 -8.26 1.31 7.43
N TRP A 98 -7.65 1.86 6.38
CA TRP A 98 -7.81 1.38 5.01
C TRP A 98 -7.27 -0.05 4.84
N PHE A 99 -6.04 -0.33 5.27
CA PHE A 99 -5.49 -1.70 5.23
C PHE A 99 -6.32 -2.67 6.08
N ASP A 100 -6.73 -2.27 7.29
CA ASP A 100 -7.57 -3.08 8.18
C ASP A 100 -8.92 -3.43 7.54
N SER A 101 -9.52 -2.48 6.81
CA SER A 101 -10.78 -2.72 6.10
C SER A 101 -10.62 -3.81 5.03
N ILE A 102 -9.48 -3.84 4.32
CA ILE A 102 -9.19 -4.86 3.30
C ILE A 102 -8.90 -6.22 3.93
N ARG A 103 -8.23 -6.26 5.10
CA ARG A 103 -7.99 -7.50 5.84
C ARG A 103 -9.31 -8.10 6.35
N THR A 104 -10.23 -7.25 6.80
CA THR A 104 -11.52 -7.65 7.39
C THR A 104 -12.55 -8.08 6.34
N ALA A 105 -12.46 -7.56 5.11
CA ALA A 105 -13.40 -7.88 4.02
C ALA A 105 -13.22 -9.30 3.43
N ARG A 106 -12.49 -10.20 4.10
CA ARG A 106 -12.08 -11.52 3.59
C ARG A 106 -12.53 -12.67 4.46
#